data_AF-A0A0A6Y9S7-F1
#
_entry.id   AF-A0A0A6Y9S7-F1
#
_cell.length_a   1.000
_cell.length_b   1.000
_cell.length_c   1.000
_cell.angle_alpha   90.00
_cell.angle_beta   90.00
_cell.angle_gamma   90.00
#
_symmetry.space_group_name_H-M   'P 1'
#
loop_
_entity.id
_entity.type
_entity.pdbx_description
1 polymer ?
#
loop_
_entity_poly.entity_id
_entity_poly.type
_entity_poly.pdbx_seq_one_letter_code
_entity_poly.pdbx_strand_id
1 'polypeptide(L)'
;PTLTTVLTEPGATASQLLLTGTYPALPYMTYLLVGMGLGRLNLRKQEVQIRLLVIGVGMAIFAQATSYFLLYAFGGYQRLLDASSFGEEELAEVLIWGPDSLPTSTVWWLAIATPHTNTPLAIAASLGVALAVLGAFLLIARKVEAWLLPLAAMGVMTLTLYTAHLVGLSFELHYDQPYLWFLIHVTLAALFAVAWYRALGQGPLERVIGLSVKGTRRLVLGGTTGTSRR
;
A
#
# COMPACT_ATOMS: atom_id res chain seq x y z
N PRO A 1 7.35 19.56 -5.03
CA PRO A 1 6.85 20.80 -5.66
C PRO A 1 6.66 21.89 -4.59
N THR A 2 7.09 23.12 -4.86
CA THR A 2 6.83 24.31 -4.02
C THR A 2 5.66 25.10 -4.59
N LEU A 3 5.04 25.97 -3.78
CA LEU A 3 3.93 26.84 -4.24
C LEU A 3 4.31 27.67 -5.47
N THR A 4 5.58 28.06 -5.58
CA THR A 4 6.13 28.76 -6.74
C THR A 4 6.06 27.88 -8.00
N THR A 5 6.49 26.61 -7.92
CA THR A 5 6.45 25.69 -9.08
C THR A 5 5.05 25.38 -9.57
N VAL A 6 4.03 25.45 -8.71
CA VAL A 6 2.61 25.29 -9.12
C VAL A 6 2.19 26.41 -10.06
N LEU A 7 2.63 27.63 -9.78
CA LEU A 7 2.26 28.83 -10.55
C LEU A 7 3.12 29.01 -11.80
N THR A 8 4.40 28.65 -11.72
CA THR A 8 5.35 28.82 -12.84
C THR A 8 5.30 27.66 -13.83
N GLU A 9 5.05 26.43 -13.35
CA GLU A 9 5.07 25.20 -14.16
C GLU A 9 3.89 24.29 -13.81
N PRO A 10 2.64 24.73 -14.06
CA PRO A 10 1.46 23.98 -13.64
C PRO A 10 1.37 22.60 -14.30
N GLY A 11 1.78 22.46 -15.57
CA GLY A 11 1.76 21.19 -16.29
C GLY A 11 2.78 20.18 -15.75
N ALA A 12 4.02 20.61 -15.50
CA ALA A 12 5.06 19.76 -14.93
C ALA A 12 4.70 19.33 -13.51
N THR A 13 4.17 20.26 -12.71
CA THR A 13 3.66 19.98 -11.36
C THR A 13 2.50 18.97 -11.41
N ALA A 14 1.54 19.13 -12.32
CA ALA A 14 0.45 18.18 -12.48
C ALA A 14 0.96 16.79 -12.88
N SER A 15 1.90 16.70 -13.82
CA SER A 15 2.54 15.44 -14.20
C SER A 15 3.26 14.79 -13.03
N GLN A 16 4.02 15.55 -12.23
CA GLN A 16 4.69 15.02 -11.05
C GLN A 16 3.69 14.51 -10.00
N LEU A 17 2.61 15.24 -9.75
CA LEU A 17 1.61 14.84 -8.75
C LEU A 17 0.77 13.65 -9.22
N LEU A 18 0.49 13.54 -10.51
CA LEU A 18 -0.41 12.51 -11.04
C LEU A 18 0.31 11.25 -11.52
N LEU A 19 1.47 11.40 -12.16
CA LEU A 19 2.10 10.37 -12.99
C LEU A 19 3.55 10.04 -12.61
N THR A 20 4.42 11.03 -12.43
CA THR A 20 5.89 10.83 -12.47
C THR A 20 6.64 11.16 -11.18
N GLY A 21 5.97 11.68 -10.15
CA GLY A 21 6.61 11.97 -8.87
C GLY A 21 6.86 10.71 -8.03
N THR A 22 7.44 10.88 -6.84
CA THR A 22 7.73 9.78 -5.90
C THR A 22 6.46 9.08 -5.40
N TYR A 23 5.37 9.84 -5.25
CA TYR A 23 4.07 9.34 -4.78
C TYR A 23 2.92 9.79 -5.70
N PRO A 24 2.86 9.28 -6.94
CA PRO A 24 1.96 9.80 -7.96
C PRO A 24 0.52 9.31 -7.71
N ALA A 25 -0.45 10.22 -7.77
CA ALA A 25 -1.82 9.94 -7.35
C ALA A 25 -2.49 8.80 -8.14
N LEU A 26 -2.22 8.65 -9.45
CA LEU A 26 -2.90 7.66 -10.29
C LEU A 26 -2.58 6.20 -9.88
N PRO A 27 -1.29 5.83 -9.69
CA PRO A 27 -0.93 4.54 -9.07
C PRO A 27 -1.66 4.28 -7.74
N TYR A 28 -1.68 5.25 -6.83
CA TYR A 28 -2.37 5.08 -5.54
C TYR A 28 -3.89 4.95 -5.65
N MET A 29 -4.49 5.69 -6.58
CA MET A 29 -5.92 5.57 -6.90
C MET A 29 -6.27 4.17 -7.39
N THR A 30 -5.36 3.47 -8.08
CA THR A 30 -5.59 2.08 -8.51
C THR A 30 -5.84 1.16 -7.31
N TYR A 31 -4.99 1.23 -6.28
CA TYR A 31 -5.18 0.44 -5.05
C TYR A 31 -6.47 0.82 -4.33
N LEU A 32 -6.79 2.12 -4.25
CA LEU A 32 -8.01 2.63 -3.62
C LEU A 32 -9.26 2.10 -4.32
N LEU A 33 -9.32 2.21 -5.65
CA LEU A 33 -10.44 1.75 -6.47
C LEU A 33 -10.65 0.23 -6.33
N VAL A 34 -9.57 -0.56 -6.35
CA VAL A 34 -9.66 -2.00 -6.12
C VAL A 34 -10.16 -2.31 -4.72
N GLY A 35 -9.68 -1.61 -3.69
CA GLY A 35 -10.16 -1.76 -2.32
C GLY A 35 -11.65 -1.45 -2.18
N MET A 36 -12.13 -0.37 -2.82
CA MET A 36 -13.56 -0.05 -2.86
C MET A 36 -14.39 -1.11 -3.59
N GLY A 37 -13.85 -1.67 -4.69
CA GLY A 37 -14.46 -2.78 -5.40
C GLY A 37 -14.59 -4.02 -4.52
N LEU A 38 -13.53 -4.39 -3.82
CA LEU A 38 -13.50 -5.50 -2.86
C LEU A 38 -14.49 -5.29 -1.71
N GLY A 39 -14.63 -4.06 -1.21
CA GLY A 39 -15.59 -3.71 -0.16
C GLY A 39 -17.06 -3.95 -0.54
N ARG A 40 -17.37 -4.09 -1.84
CA ARG A 40 -18.71 -4.44 -2.33
C ARG A 40 -18.94 -5.95 -2.43
N LEU A 41 -17.90 -6.76 -2.32
CA LEU A 41 -17.99 -8.22 -2.38
C LEU A 41 -18.38 -8.81 -1.03
N ASN A 42 -19.09 -9.94 -1.05
CA ASN A 42 -19.35 -10.69 0.18
C ASN A 42 -18.13 -11.54 0.56
N LEU A 43 -17.19 -10.93 1.29
CA LEU A 43 -15.95 -11.56 1.75
C LEU A 43 -16.15 -12.73 2.72
N ARG A 44 -17.38 -12.97 3.22
CA ARG A 44 -17.69 -14.15 4.03
C ARG A 44 -17.90 -15.42 3.18
N LYS A 45 -18.18 -15.27 1.89
CA LYS A 45 -18.34 -16.43 0.99
C LYS A 45 -16.98 -17.04 0.67
N GLN A 46 -16.83 -18.33 0.94
CA GLN A 46 -15.61 -19.09 0.65
C GLN A 46 -15.18 -18.96 -0.82
N GLU A 47 -16.14 -18.98 -1.75
CA GLU A 47 -15.86 -18.83 -3.17
C GLU A 47 -15.16 -17.50 -3.49
N VAL A 48 -15.57 -16.39 -2.86
CA VAL A 48 -14.93 -15.08 -3.05
C VAL A 48 -13.51 -15.10 -2.47
N GLN A 49 -13.32 -15.72 -1.32
CA GLN A 49 -11.99 -15.84 -0.67
C GLN A 49 -11.00 -16.63 -1.54
N ILE A 50 -11.45 -17.77 -2.11
CA ILE A 50 -10.64 -18.58 -3.02
C ILE A 50 -10.35 -17.81 -4.31
N ARG A 51 -11.35 -17.13 -4.89
CA ARG A 51 -11.15 -16.32 -6.10
C ARG A 51 -10.13 -15.20 -5.85
N LEU A 52 -10.20 -14.50 -4.72
CA LEU A 52 -9.20 -13.49 -4.35
C LEU A 52 -7.79 -14.09 -4.29
N LEU A 53 -7.65 -15.26 -3.66
CA LEU A 53 -6.37 -15.96 -3.58
C LEU A 53 -5.83 -16.32 -4.97
N VAL A 54 -6.62 -17.02 -5.78
CA VAL A 54 -6.20 -17.51 -7.10
C VAL A 54 -5.92 -16.37 -8.06
N ILE A 55 -6.80 -15.37 -8.13
CA ILE A 55 -6.61 -14.19 -8.99
C ILE A 55 -5.37 -13.41 -8.51
N GLY A 56 -5.20 -13.24 -7.20
CA GLY A 56 -4.04 -12.55 -6.64
C GLY A 56 -2.72 -13.23 -7.00
N VAL A 57 -2.62 -14.54 -6.77
CA VAL A 57 -1.43 -15.33 -7.13
C VAL A 57 -1.19 -15.30 -8.63
N GLY A 58 -2.23 -15.51 -9.44
CA GLY A 58 -2.14 -15.48 -10.90
C GLY A 58 -1.66 -14.12 -11.41
N MET A 59 -2.19 -13.02 -10.87
CA MET A 59 -1.81 -11.65 -11.24
C MET A 59 -0.36 -11.35 -10.86
N ALA A 60 0.08 -11.78 -9.66
CA ALA A 60 1.46 -11.59 -9.21
C ALA A 60 2.46 -12.35 -10.10
N ILE A 61 2.19 -13.62 -10.36
CA ILE A 61 3.03 -14.46 -11.23
C ILE A 61 3.06 -13.88 -12.64
N PHE A 62 1.89 -13.51 -13.19
CA PHE A 62 1.79 -12.95 -14.53
C PHE A 62 2.58 -11.65 -14.68
N ALA A 63 2.48 -10.73 -13.72
CA ALA A 63 3.22 -9.48 -13.73
C ALA A 63 4.74 -9.71 -13.66
N GLN A 64 5.19 -10.58 -12.75
CA GLN A 64 6.60 -10.91 -12.61
C GLN A 64 7.16 -11.63 -13.84
N ALA A 65 6.42 -12.60 -14.38
CA ALA A 65 6.81 -13.32 -15.58
C ALA A 65 6.89 -12.37 -16.79
N THR A 66 5.90 -11.50 -16.96
CA THR A 66 5.89 -10.49 -18.05
C THR A 66 7.10 -9.57 -17.94
N SER A 67 7.40 -9.08 -16.74
CA SER A 67 8.60 -8.26 -16.49
C SER A 67 9.89 -9.01 -16.83
N TYR A 68 10.01 -10.26 -16.36
CA TYR A 68 11.16 -11.11 -16.65
C TYR A 68 11.35 -11.33 -18.16
N PHE A 69 10.28 -11.67 -18.90
CA PHE A 69 10.35 -11.84 -20.34
C PHE A 69 10.76 -10.55 -21.06
N LEU A 70 10.19 -9.41 -20.68
CA LEU A 70 10.54 -8.11 -21.28
C LEU A 70 12.01 -7.74 -21.05
N LEU A 71 12.53 -7.99 -19.85
CA LEU A 71 13.91 -7.67 -19.51
C LEU A 71 14.91 -8.62 -20.17
N TYR A 72 14.70 -9.92 -20.09
CA TYR A 72 15.72 -10.90 -20.48
C TYR A 72 15.52 -11.48 -21.87
N ALA A 73 14.28 -11.68 -22.34
CA ALA A 73 14.04 -12.25 -23.68
C ALA A 73 13.98 -11.17 -24.78
N PHE A 74 13.44 -9.99 -24.47
CA PHE A 74 13.35 -8.87 -25.41
C PHE A 74 14.51 -7.86 -25.30
N GLY A 75 15.51 -8.16 -24.46
CA GLY A 75 16.72 -7.34 -24.31
C GLY A 75 16.51 -6.04 -23.53
N GLY A 76 15.41 -5.91 -22.78
CA GLY A 76 15.14 -4.73 -21.95
C GLY A 76 16.24 -4.47 -20.92
N TYR A 77 16.87 -5.51 -20.36
CA TYR A 77 17.98 -5.40 -19.43
C TYR A 77 19.18 -4.66 -20.05
N GLN A 78 19.60 -5.04 -21.27
CA GLN A 78 20.68 -4.35 -21.96
C GLN A 78 20.32 -2.88 -22.24
N ARG A 79 19.06 -2.60 -22.61
CA ARG A 79 18.59 -1.23 -22.86
C ARG A 79 18.54 -0.38 -21.60
N LEU A 80 18.34 -0.99 -20.44
CA LEU A 80 18.44 -0.30 -19.16
C LEU A 80 19.90 0.02 -18.84
N LEU A 81 20.83 -0.93 -19.04
CA LEU A 81 22.27 -0.69 -18.88
C LEU A 81 22.74 0.43 -19.81
N ASP A 82 22.47 0.34 -21.10
CA ASP A 82 22.93 1.31 -22.09
C ASP A 82 22.35 2.73 -21.85
N ALA A 83 21.13 2.82 -21.31
CA ALA A 83 20.44 4.07 -21.04
C ALA A 83 20.66 4.62 -19.62
N SER A 84 21.41 3.91 -18.78
CA SER A 84 21.77 4.34 -17.44
C SER A 84 23.28 4.46 -17.29
N SER A 85 23.72 5.19 -16.27
CA SER A 85 25.13 5.23 -15.88
C SER A 85 25.51 4.07 -14.95
N PHE A 86 24.63 3.08 -14.79
CA PHE A 86 24.78 2.00 -13.81
C PHE A 86 25.68 0.88 -14.34
N GLY A 87 26.47 0.30 -13.44
CA GLY A 87 27.11 -0.99 -13.68
C GLY A 87 26.10 -2.15 -13.62
N GLU A 88 26.50 -3.35 -14.05
CA GLU A 88 25.65 -4.54 -14.00
C GLU A 88 25.17 -4.88 -12.58
N GLU A 89 26.07 -4.78 -11.60
CA GLU A 89 25.77 -5.04 -10.19
C GLU A 89 24.79 -3.99 -9.62
N GLU A 90 25.01 -2.72 -9.93
CA GLU A 90 24.16 -1.62 -9.47
C GLU A 90 22.75 -1.71 -10.09
N LEU A 91 22.65 -2.05 -11.38
CA LEU A 91 21.36 -2.29 -12.01
C LEU A 91 20.65 -3.51 -11.40
N ALA A 92 21.37 -4.57 -11.06
CA ALA A 92 20.80 -5.73 -10.38
C ALA A 92 20.25 -5.35 -9.00
N GLU A 93 20.99 -4.55 -8.24
CA GLU A 93 20.54 -4.03 -6.95
C GLU A 93 19.27 -3.18 -7.09
N VAL A 94 19.26 -2.25 -8.07
CA VAL A 94 18.09 -1.44 -8.41
C VAL A 94 16.90 -2.31 -8.78
N LEU A 95 17.08 -3.38 -9.57
CA LEU A 95 15.99 -4.27 -9.99
C LEU A 95 15.44 -5.15 -8.86
N ILE A 96 16.24 -5.42 -7.81
CA ILE A 96 15.84 -6.21 -6.64
C ILE A 96 15.15 -5.33 -5.59
N TRP A 97 15.77 -4.22 -5.21
CA TRP A 97 15.35 -3.39 -4.08
C TRP A 97 14.53 -2.17 -4.48
N GLY A 98 14.67 -1.71 -5.72
CA GLY A 98 14.08 -0.47 -6.22
C GLY A 98 15.05 0.71 -6.15
N PRO A 99 14.95 1.68 -7.08
CA PRO A 99 15.73 2.91 -7.03
C PRO A 99 15.08 3.95 -6.11
N ASP A 100 15.87 4.88 -5.57
CA ASP A 100 15.35 6.03 -4.81
C ASP A 100 14.41 6.91 -5.64
N SER A 101 14.71 7.05 -6.93
CA SER A 101 13.83 7.67 -7.92
C SER A 101 13.95 6.92 -9.23
N LEU A 102 12.81 6.66 -9.88
CA LEU A 102 12.81 6.02 -11.17
C LEU A 102 13.44 6.89 -12.24
N PRO A 103 14.48 6.38 -12.93
CA PRO A 103 15.01 7.07 -14.08
C PRO A 103 13.98 7.12 -15.21
N THR A 104 13.93 8.25 -15.90
CA THR A 104 13.05 8.46 -17.07
C THR A 104 13.81 8.38 -18.39
N SER A 105 15.04 7.84 -18.38
CA SER A 105 15.94 7.79 -19.54
C SER A 105 15.46 6.87 -20.65
N THR A 106 14.63 5.88 -20.33
CA THR A 106 14.11 4.91 -21.30
C THR A 106 12.73 4.38 -20.91
N VAL A 107 11.92 4.02 -21.90
CA VAL A 107 10.59 3.42 -21.67
C VAL A 107 10.68 2.03 -21.02
N TRP A 108 11.83 1.37 -21.12
CA TRP A 108 12.07 0.05 -20.51
C TRP A 108 12.00 0.07 -18.99
N TRP A 109 12.14 1.24 -18.35
CA TRP A 109 11.87 1.40 -16.91
C TRP A 109 10.43 1.07 -16.53
N LEU A 110 9.46 1.17 -17.45
CA LEU A 110 8.07 0.76 -17.18
C LEU A 110 7.86 -0.75 -17.19
N ALA A 111 8.80 -1.51 -17.75
CA ALA A 111 8.74 -2.97 -17.86
C ALA A 111 9.22 -3.70 -16.60
N ILE A 112 9.75 -3.00 -15.60
CA ILE A 112 10.20 -3.60 -14.35
C ILE A 112 9.01 -3.83 -13.41
N ALA A 113 9.02 -4.94 -12.68
CA ALA A 113 8.07 -5.24 -11.60
C ALA A 113 8.68 -5.02 -10.19
N THR A 114 9.79 -4.29 -10.14
CA THR A 114 10.59 -4.04 -8.95
C THR A 114 9.80 -3.30 -7.85
N PRO A 115 10.03 -3.61 -6.56
CA PRO A 115 9.40 -2.92 -5.44
C PRO A 115 9.54 -1.39 -5.51
N HIS A 116 8.53 -0.68 -5.00
CA HIS A 116 8.54 0.80 -4.85
C HIS A 116 8.59 1.62 -6.14
N THR A 117 8.54 0.98 -7.31
CA THR A 117 8.64 1.68 -8.60
C THR A 117 7.32 2.27 -9.11
N ASN A 118 6.17 1.91 -8.54
CA ASN A 118 4.87 2.38 -9.04
C ASN A 118 4.64 2.16 -10.56
N THR A 119 5.41 1.29 -11.20
CA THR A 119 5.22 0.93 -12.62
C THR A 119 4.00 0.04 -12.76
N PRO A 120 3.39 -0.06 -13.95
CA PRO A 120 2.19 -0.87 -14.14
C PRO A 120 2.37 -2.34 -13.69
N LEU A 121 3.52 -2.95 -13.99
CA LEU A 121 3.82 -4.32 -13.59
C LEU A 121 4.12 -4.44 -12.10
N ALA A 122 4.80 -3.46 -11.48
CA ALA A 122 5.01 -3.46 -10.03
C ALA A 122 3.68 -3.26 -9.26
N ILE A 123 2.78 -2.41 -9.77
CA ILE A 123 1.43 -2.23 -9.22
C ILE A 123 0.65 -3.55 -9.35
N ALA A 124 0.67 -4.17 -10.52
CA ALA A 124 -0.02 -5.44 -10.76
C ALA A 124 0.50 -6.55 -9.84
N ALA A 125 1.82 -6.66 -9.68
CA ALA A 125 2.45 -7.62 -8.78
C ALA A 125 2.06 -7.36 -7.32
N SER A 126 2.20 -6.11 -6.86
CA SER A 126 1.88 -5.71 -5.48
C SER A 126 0.40 -5.92 -5.15
N LEU A 127 -0.49 -5.57 -6.08
CA LEU A 127 -1.92 -5.78 -5.94
C LEU A 127 -2.27 -7.27 -5.95
N GLY A 128 -1.63 -8.05 -6.81
CA GLY A 128 -1.76 -9.51 -6.83
C GLY A 128 -1.38 -10.15 -5.49
N VAL A 129 -0.24 -9.76 -4.93
CA VAL A 129 0.20 -10.21 -3.60
C VAL A 129 -0.80 -9.78 -2.51
N ALA A 130 -1.28 -8.53 -2.53
CA ALA A 130 -2.26 -8.06 -1.56
C ALA A 130 -3.59 -8.85 -1.62
N LEU A 131 -4.10 -9.14 -2.82
CA LEU A 131 -5.30 -9.96 -3.01
C LEU A 131 -5.07 -11.41 -2.55
N ALA A 132 -3.88 -11.97 -2.85
CA ALA A 132 -3.49 -13.31 -2.43
C ALA A 132 -3.46 -13.43 -0.90
N VAL A 133 -2.76 -12.49 -0.25
CA VAL A 133 -2.64 -12.42 1.21
C VAL A 133 -4.01 -12.24 1.86
N LEU A 134 -4.84 -11.32 1.35
CA LEU A 134 -6.19 -11.13 1.88
C LEU A 134 -7.04 -12.39 1.74
N GLY A 135 -7.05 -13.03 0.56
CA GLY A 135 -7.74 -14.29 0.33
C GLY A 135 -7.28 -15.38 1.29
N ALA A 136 -5.96 -15.54 1.46
CA ALA A 136 -5.36 -16.49 2.40
C ALA A 136 -5.80 -16.23 3.84
N PHE A 137 -5.67 -14.99 4.33
CA PHE A 137 -6.07 -14.65 5.71
C PHE A 137 -7.56 -14.86 5.95
N LEU A 138 -8.43 -14.56 4.98
CA LEU A 138 -9.87 -14.84 5.10
C LEU A 138 -10.18 -16.34 5.16
N LEU A 139 -9.42 -17.17 4.43
CA LEU A 139 -9.54 -18.63 4.49
C LEU A 139 -9.04 -19.18 5.84
N ILE A 140 -7.91 -18.68 6.34
CA ILE A 140 -7.28 -19.09 7.61
C ILE A 140 -8.13 -18.65 8.81
N ALA A 141 -8.69 -17.43 8.77
CA ALA A 141 -9.49 -16.86 9.85
C ALA A 141 -10.66 -17.76 10.26
N ARG A 142 -11.22 -18.53 9.33
CA ARG A 142 -12.31 -19.48 9.62
C ARG A 142 -11.89 -20.65 10.51
N LYS A 143 -10.60 -20.97 10.60
CA LYS A 143 -10.08 -22.09 11.40
C LYS A 143 -9.38 -21.62 12.68
N VAL A 144 -8.82 -20.41 12.68
CA VAL A 144 -7.88 -19.97 13.73
C VAL A 144 -8.20 -18.57 14.26
N GLU A 145 -9.48 -18.23 14.36
CA GLU A 145 -9.96 -16.89 14.77
C GLU A 145 -9.32 -16.39 16.07
N ALA A 146 -9.23 -17.25 17.09
CA ALA A 146 -8.67 -16.86 18.39
C ALA A 146 -7.18 -16.47 18.33
N TRP A 147 -6.39 -17.11 17.46
CA TRP A 147 -4.96 -16.82 17.33
C TRP A 147 -4.71 -15.59 16.46
N LEU A 148 -5.65 -15.24 15.59
CA LEU A 148 -5.59 -14.04 14.76
C LEU A 148 -6.10 -12.81 15.49
N LEU A 149 -6.62 -12.94 16.72
CA LEU A 149 -7.14 -11.81 17.49
C LEU A 149 -6.12 -10.69 17.70
N PRO A 150 -4.85 -10.94 18.08
CA PRO A 150 -3.85 -9.88 18.20
C PRO A 150 -3.59 -9.17 16.86
N LEU A 151 -3.52 -9.94 15.78
CA LEU A 151 -3.30 -9.39 14.44
C LEU A 151 -4.50 -8.56 13.97
N ALA A 152 -5.72 -9.03 14.22
CA ALA A 152 -6.96 -8.31 13.93
C ALA A 152 -7.09 -7.04 14.79
N ALA A 153 -6.76 -7.11 16.08
CA ALA A 153 -6.76 -5.97 16.98
C ALA A 153 -5.80 -4.88 16.51
N MET A 154 -4.58 -5.26 16.12
CA MET A 154 -3.61 -4.33 15.51
C MET A 154 -4.10 -3.77 14.18
N GLY A 155 -4.71 -4.60 13.32
CA GLY A 155 -5.24 -4.18 12.02
C GLY A 155 -6.36 -3.13 12.10
N VAL A 156 -7.16 -3.14 13.16
CA VAL A 156 -8.22 -2.12 13.40
C VAL A 156 -7.65 -0.83 14.00
N MET A 157 -6.37 -0.81 14.39
CA MET A 157 -5.66 0.30 15.05
C MET A 157 -4.40 0.73 14.30
N THR A 158 -4.35 0.52 12.99
CA THR A 158 -3.16 0.76 12.17
C THR A 158 -2.62 2.19 12.28
N LEU A 159 -3.48 3.20 12.25
CA LEU A 159 -3.06 4.60 12.36
C LEU A 159 -2.57 4.93 13.76
N THR A 160 -3.29 4.49 14.79
CA THR A 160 -2.89 4.69 16.19
C THR A 160 -1.52 4.06 16.44
N LEU A 161 -1.35 2.80 16.06
CA LEU A 161 -0.09 2.07 16.26
C LEU A 161 1.05 2.67 15.44
N TYR A 162 0.78 3.07 14.20
CA TYR A 162 1.76 3.72 13.35
C TYR A 162 2.25 5.04 13.94
N THR A 163 1.33 5.91 14.37
CA THR A 163 1.69 7.18 15.01
C THR A 163 2.43 6.95 16.32
N ALA A 164 1.97 6.03 17.16
CA ALA A 164 2.64 5.70 18.42
C ALA A 164 4.05 5.14 18.17
N HIS A 165 4.22 4.30 17.14
CA HIS A 165 5.51 3.75 16.74
C HIS A 165 6.48 4.84 16.28
N LEU A 166 6.03 5.79 15.44
CA LEU A 166 6.87 6.91 15.00
C LEU A 166 7.30 7.81 16.17
N VAL A 167 6.38 8.10 17.09
CA VAL A 167 6.70 8.84 18.32
C VAL A 167 7.72 8.05 19.16
N GLY A 168 7.57 6.73 19.27
CA GLY A 168 8.53 5.85 19.93
C GLY A 168 9.92 5.90 19.29
N LEU A 169 10.00 5.87 17.96
CA LEU A 169 11.26 6.00 17.21
C LEU A 169 11.92 7.38 17.37
N SER A 170 11.12 8.44 17.53
CA SER A 170 11.63 9.81 17.72
C SER A 170 12.48 9.99 18.97
N PHE A 171 12.40 9.10 19.96
CA PHE A 171 13.24 9.15 21.15
C PHE A 171 14.64 8.58 20.93
N GLU A 172 14.91 7.99 19.75
CA GLU A 172 16.21 7.45 19.34
C GLU A 172 16.84 6.49 20.36
N LEU A 173 16.01 5.83 21.16
CA LEU A 173 16.44 4.91 22.20
C LEU A 173 16.97 3.60 21.59
N HIS A 174 18.18 3.21 21.97
CA HIS A 174 18.78 1.88 21.71
C HIS A 174 19.00 1.51 20.22
N TYR A 175 19.51 2.43 19.41
CA TYR A 175 19.96 2.11 18.04
C TYR A 175 21.04 1.01 17.97
N ASP A 176 21.82 0.84 19.04
CA ASP A 176 22.86 -0.20 19.12
C ASP A 176 22.30 -1.63 19.22
N GLN A 177 20.98 -1.79 19.47
CA GLN A 177 20.32 -3.09 19.69
C GLN A 177 19.04 -3.21 18.84
N PRO A 178 19.13 -3.21 17.50
CA PRO A 178 17.97 -3.07 16.61
C PRO A 178 16.95 -4.20 16.77
N TYR A 179 17.41 -5.45 16.97
CA TYR A 179 16.52 -6.60 17.11
C TYR A 179 15.72 -6.58 18.42
N LEU A 180 16.35 -6.18 19.53
CA LEU A 180 15.66 -6.06 20.82
C LEU A 180 14.61 -4.96 20.75
N TRP A 181 14.97 -3.82 20.15
CA TRP A 181 14.05 -2.69 20.01
C TRP A 181 12.86 -3.01 19.11
N PHE A 182 13.09 -3.74 18.02
CA PHE A 182 12.03 -4.28 17.16
C PHE A 182 11.08 -5.19 17.96
N LEU A 183 11.61 -6.15 18.73
CA LEU A 183 10.80 -7.06 19.55
C LEU A 183 9.99 -6.30 20.61
N ILE A 184 10.58 -5.30 21.26
CA ILE A 184 9.90 -4.44 22.23
C ILE A 184 8.73 -3.72 21.55
N HIS A 185 8.96 -3.09 20.41
CA HIS A 185 7.93 -2.38 19.66
C HIS A 185 6.77 -3.27 19.25
N VAL A 186 7.06 -4.42 18.65
CA VAL A 186 6.03 -5.38 18.22
C VAL A 186 5.25 -5.91 19.41
N THR A 187 5.93 -6.27 20.49
CA THR A 187 5.28 -6.83 21.69
C THR A 187 4.40 -5.79 22.38
N LEU A 188 4.91 -4.57 22.58
CA LEU A 188 4.13 -3.48 23.19
C LEU A 188 2.93 -3.10 22.31
N ALA A 189 3.11 -3.00 20.99
CA ALA A 189 2.01 -2.72 20.06
C ALA A 189 0.93 -3.81 20.12
N ALA A 190 1.31 -5.09 20.13
CA ALA A 190 0.36 -6.20 20.22
C ALA A 190 -0.39 -6.20 21.56
N LEU A 191 0.32 -6.03 22.68
CA LEU A 191 -0.30 -5.99 24.01
C LEU A 191 -1.26 -4.81 24.15
N PHE A 192 -0.82 -3.62 23.73
CA PHE A 192 -1.66 -2.42 23.72
C PHE A 192 -2.90 -2.62 22.86
N ALA A 193 -2.72 -3.09 21.61
CA ALA A 193 -3.82 -3.29 20.69
C ALA A 193 -4.85 -4.29 21.22
N VAL A 194 -4.41 -5.43 21.79
CA VAL A 194 -5.31 -6.43 22.37
C VAL A 194 -6.04 -5.89 23.60
N ALA A 195 -5.33 -5.23 24.52
CA ALA A 195 -5.94 -4.66 25.72
C ALA A 195 -6.97 -3.58 25.37
N TRP A 196 -6.62 -2.67 24.47
CA TRP A 196 -7.51 -1.63 23.99
C TRP A 196 -8.69 -2.19 23.21
N TYR A 197 -8.46 -3.17 22.35
CA TYR A 197 -9.52 -3.77 21.52
C TYR A 197 -10.58 -4.42 22.40
N ARG A 198 -10.16 -5.11 23.48
CA ARG A 198 -11.08 -5.73 24.44
C ARG A 198 -11.85 -4.71 25.27
N ALA A 199 -11.25 -3.58 25.64
CA ALA A 199 -11.90 -2.57 26.49
C ALA A 199 -12.77 -1.59 25.68
N LEU A 200 -12.26 -1.15 24.53
CA LEU A 200 -12.74 0.02 23.80
C LEU A 200 -12.96 -0.27 22.31
N GLY A 201 -12.53 -1.40 21.76
CA GLY A 201 -12.77 -1.76 20.36
C GLY A 201 -11.87 -1.00 19.39
N GLN A 202 -12.40 0.03 18.71
CA GLN A 202 -11.66 0.79 17.69
C GLN A 202 -10.56 1.68 18.30
N GLY A 203 -9.44 1.83 17.60
CA GLY A 203 -8.34 2.71 18.01
C GLY A 203 -8.73 4.18 18.11
N PRO A 204 -8.06 4.96 18.98
CA PRO A 204 -8.41 6.35 19.26
C PRO A 204 -8.31 7.27 18.03
N LEU A 205 -7.23 7.21 17.26
CA LEU A 205 -7.06 8.07 16.08
C LEU A 205 -8.05 7.68 14.97
N GLU A 206 -8.28 6.38 14.80
CA GLU A 206 -9.26 5.86 13.85
C GLU A 206 -10.68 6.31 14.21
N ARG A 207 -11.02 6.39 15.51
CA ARG A 207 -12.29 6.95 15.96
C ARG A 207 -12.44 8.41 15.59
N VAL A 208 -11.41 9.22 15.81
CA VAL A 208 -11.42 10.65 15.45
C VAL A 208 -11.71 10.82 13.96
N ILE A 209 -10.97 10.10 13.10
CA ILE A 209 -11.20 10.14 11.64
C ILE A 209 -12.61 9.65 11.30
N GLY A 210 -13.05 8.54 11.90
CA GLY A 210 -14.37 7.98 11.67
C GLY A 210 -15.50 8.95 12.02
N LEU A 211 -15.34 9.73 13.10
CA LEU A 211 -16.28 10.78 13.49
C LEU A 211 -16.27 11.94 12.50
N SER A 212 -15.10 12.41 12.08
CA SER A 212 -14.96 13.48 11.09
C SER A 212 -15.63 13.11 9.76
N VAL A 213 -15.35 11.92 9.23
CA VAL A 213 -15.96 11.43 7.98
C VAL A 213 -17.48 11.31 8.09
N LYS A 214 -17.99 10.79 9.22
CA LYS A 214 -19.44 10.72 9.47
C LYS A 214 -20.07 12.11 9.55
N GLY A 215 -19.39 13.08 10.15
CA GLY A 215 -19.81 14.48 10.22
C GLY A 215 -19.92 15.08 8.82
N THR A 216 -18.87 15.00 8.02
CA THR A 216 -18.86 15.50 6.64
C THR A 216 -19.95 14.83 5.79
N ARG A 217 -20.10 13.51 5.88
CA ARG A 217 -21.15 12.78 5.16
C ARG A 217 -22.55 13.29 5.52
N ARG A 218 -22.82 13.55 6.80
CA ARG A 218 -24.11 14.10 7.24
C ARG A 218 -24.34 15.52 6.72
N LEU A 219 -23.31 16.36 6.66
CA LEU A 219 -23.42 17.70 6.11
C LEU A 219 -23.70 17.69 4.60
N VAL A 220 -22.98 16.85 3.84
CA VAL A 220 -23.11 16.79 2.38
C VAL A 220 -24.39 16.07 1.94
N LEU A 221 -24.72 14.94 2.55
CA LEU A 221 -25.92 14.15 2.18
C LEU A 221 -27.18 14.56 2.95
N GLY A 222 -27.05 15.18 4.12
CA GLY A 222 -28.20 15.66 4.90
C GLY A 222 -28.77 16.98 4.43
N GLY A 223 -28.06 17.72 3.56
CA GLY A 223 -28.56 18.97 2.95
C GLY A 223 -29.57 18.78 1.82
N THR A 224 -29.79 17.55 1.33
CA THR A 224 -30.69 17.28 0.18
C THR A 224 -32.12 16.85 0.56
N THR A 225 -32.45 16.74 1.85
CA THR A 225 -33.82 16.39 2.32
C THR A 225 -34.60 17.59 2.87
N GLY A 226 -34.45 18.77 2.24
CA GLY A 226 -35.00 20.02 2.75
C GLY A 226 -35.71 20.89 1.71
N THR A 227 -36.41 20.33 0.72
CA THR A 227 -37.32 21.12 -0.14
C THR A 227 -38.40 20.26 -0.81
N SER A 228 -39.32 19.71 -0.02
CA SER A 228 -40.67 19.39 -0.48
C SER A 228 -41.59 19.26 0.72
N ARG A 229 -42.14 20.41 1.14
CA ARG A 229 -43.38 20.52 1.91
C ARG A 229 -43.77 21.99 1.99
N ARG A 230 -44.50 22.45 0.97
CA ARG A 230 -45.82 23.08 1.05
C ARG A 230 -46.18 23.68 -0.31
#